data_AF-A0A1H4R1B1-F1
#
_entry.id   AF-A0A1H4R1B1-F1
#
_cell.length_a   1.000
_cell.length_b   1.000
_cell.length_c   1.000
_cell.angle_alpha   90.00
_cell.angle_beta   90.00
_cell.angle_gamma   90.00
#
_symmetry.space_group_name_H-M   'P 1'
#
loop_
_entity.id
_entity.type
_entity.pdbx_description
1 polymer ?
#
loop_
_entity_poly.entity_id
_entity_poly.type
_entity_poly.pdbx_seq_one_letter_code
_entity_poly.pdbx_strand_id
1 'polypeptide(L)'
;MTQIAQITGGASRPSRGWLKPMFPITGKAHYYSQDKAYPAITSHGRAYFWRSLCGIDAVSTDKMPMFEPGNWDRCKKCEQKLSRRSAA
;
A
#
# COMPACT_ATOMS: atom_id res chain seq x y z
N MET A 1 -10.44 -21.64 -10.89
CA MET A 1 -9.16 -21.82 -10.18
C MET A 1 -9.01 -20.67 -9.19
N THR A 2 -8.95 -20.94 -7.89
CA THR A 2 -8.72 -19.91 -6.88
C THR A 2 -7.23 -19.61 -6.86
N GLN A 3 -6.80 -18.54 -7.51
CA GLN A 3 -5.41 -18.10 -7.44
C GLN A 3 -5.09 -17.72 -5.99
N ILE A 4 -4.13 -18.40 -5.37
CA ILE A 4 -3.71 -18.08 -4.01
C ILE A 4 -2.94 -16.76 -4.07
N ALA A 5 -3.50 -15.75 -3.42
CA ALA A 5 -2.84 -14.46 -3.29
C ALA A 5 -1.67 -14.60 -2.31
N GLN A 6 -0.45 -14.38 -2.79
CA GLN A 6 0.76 -14.53 -2.00
C GLN A 6 1.37 -13.15 -1.72
N ILE A 7 1.59 -12.87 -0.45
CA ILE A 7 2.43 -11.75 -0.04
C ILE A 7 3.88 -12.21 -0.20
N THR A 8 4.53 -11.84 -1.30
CA THR A 8 5.89 -12.32 -1.64
C THR A 8 6.97 -11.29 -1.39
N GLY A 9 6.80 -10.38 -0.42
CA GLY A 9 7.84 -9.45 -0.02
C GLY A 9 7.70 -9.00 1.42
N GLY A 10 8.84 -8.63 2.01
CA GLY A 10 8.92 -8.19 3.40
C GLY A 10 8.18 -6.87 3.66
N ALA A 11 8.27 -6.38 4.89
CA ALA A 11 7.72 -5.07 5.26
C ALA A 11 8.33 -3.99 4.36
N SER A 12 7.50 -3.45 3.48
CA SER A 12 7.92 -2.41 2.53
C SER A 12 8.06 -1.09 3.29
N ARG A 13 9.18 -0.38 3.05
CA ARG A 13 9.40 1.00 3.50
C ARG A 13 9.61 2.02 2.37
N PRO A 14 9.05 1.86 1.15
CA PRO A 14 9.21 2.88 0.13
C PRO A 14 8.31 4.08 0.45
N SER A 15 8.75 5.30 0.10
CA SER A 15 7.91 6.50 0.23
C SER A 15 6.70 6.50 -0.72
N ARG A 16 6.70 5.63 -1.74
CA ARG A 16 5.58 5.37 -2.66
C ARG A 16 5.76 4.03 -3.38
N GLY A 17 4.68 3.41 -3.83
CA GLY A 17 4.75 2.20 -4.65
C GLY A 17 3.44 1.43 -4.73
N TRP A 18 3.46 0.32 -5.47
CA TRP A 18 2.37 -0.65 -5.46
C TRP A 18 2.41 -1.43 -4.16
N LEU A 19 1.49 -1.17 -3.24
CA LEU A 19 1.50 -1.76 -1.91
C LEU A 19 0.16 -2.41 -1.57
N LYS A 20 0.24 -3.32 -0.60
CA LYS A 20 -0.91 -4.00 -0.02
C LYS A 20 -0.98 -3.68 1.49
N PRO A 21 -1.99 -2.93 1.95
CA PRO A 21 -2.19 -2.72 3.37
C PRO A 21 -2.65 -4.01 4.05
N MET A 22 -2.20 -4.22 5.29
CA MET A 22 -2.79 -5.18 6.21
C MET A 22 -4.23 -4.76 6.56
N PHE A 23 -4.49 -3.46 6.69
CA PHE A 23 -5.82 -2.91 6.92
C PHE A 23 -6.00 -1.54 6.22
N PRO A 24 -7.10 -1.30 5.49
CA PRO A 24 -8.18 -2.24 5.18
C PRO A 24 -7.72 -3.34 4.20
N ILE A 25 -8.21 -4.58 4.38
CA ILE A 25 -7.90 -5.67 3.46
C ILE A 25 -8.63 -5.43 2.12
N THR A 26 -7.91 -4.87 1.16
CA THR A 26 -8.35 -4.78 -0.24
C THR A 26 -8.12 -6.11 -0.98
N GLY A 27 -8.88 -6.43 -2.04
CA GLY A 27 -8.60 -7.58 -2.90
C GLY A 27 -7.48 -7.37 -3.93
N LYS A 28 -6.84 -6.19 -3.93
CA LYS A 28 -5.90 -5.72 -4.97
C LYS A 28 -4.76 -4.92 -4.36
N ALA A 29 -3.63 -4.84 -5.05
CA ALA A 29 -2.55 -3.90 -4.74
C ALA A 29 -2.88 -2.51 -5.29
N HIS A 30 -2.60 -1.46 -4.52
CA HIS A 30 -2.86 -0.08 -4.93
C HIS A 30 -1.55 0.71 -4.95
N TYR A 31 -1.47 1.72 -5.81
CA TYR A 31 -0.32 2.62 -5.82
C TYR A 31 -0.50 3.68 -4.72
N TYR A 32 0.26 3.55 -3.64
CA TYR A 32 0.25 4.45 -2.49
C TYR A 32 1.41 5.44 -2.53
N SER A 33 1.18 6.62 -1.97
CA SER A 33 2.22 7.53 -1.48
C SER A 33 2.07 7.68 0.03
N GLN A 34 3.21 7.75 0.72
CA GLN A 34 3.23 8.06 2.14
C GLN A 34 2.98 9.57 2.32
N ASP A 35 1.97 9.91 3.10
CA ASP A 35 1.61 11.31 3.36
C ASP A 35 2.33 11.85 4.59
N LYS A 36 2.27 11.11 5.71
CA LYS A 36 2.81 11.54 7.00
C LYS A 36 3.35 10.35 7.80
N ALA A 37 4.37 10.60 8.60
CA ALA A 37 4.84 9.70 9.65
C ALA A 37 4.69 10.37 11.00
N TYR A 38 4.15 9.66 11.97
CA TYR A 38 4.06 10.13 13.36
C TYR A 38 4.88 9.22 14.27
N PRO A 39 5.68 9.81 15.19
CA PRO A 39 6.32 9.04 16.25
C PRO A 39 5.24 8.35 17.09
N ALA A 40 5.57 7.14 17.57
CA ALA A 40 4.63 6.28 18.27
C ALA A 40 4.07 6.96 19.53
N ILE A 41 2.74 6.98 19.69
CA ILE A 41 2.07 7.30 20.96
C ILE A 41 1.86 6.00 21.78
N THR A 42 2.13 4.82 21.20
CA THR A 42 1.82 3.49 21.78
C THR A 42 2.91 2.45 21.50
N SER A 43 2.76 1.23 22.03
CA SER A 43 3.67 0.07 21.87
C SER A 43 3.72 -0.55 20.47
N HIS A 44 3.06 0.06 19.48
CA HIS A 44 2.97 -0.43 18.11
C HIS A 44 4.04 0.14 17.17
N GLY A 45 4.88 1.06 17.67
CA GLY A 45 5.92 1.72 16.87
C GLY A 45 5.37 2.89 16.04
N ARG A 46 6.13 3.34 15.05
CA ARG A 46 5.76 4.52 14.26
C ARG A 46 4.52 4.26 13.41
N ALA A 47 3.63 5.24 13.32
CA ALA A 47 2.47 5.18 12.46
C ALA A 47 2.73 5.94 11.16
N TYR A 48 2.37 5.32 10.03
CA TYR A 48 2.53 5.89 8.70
C TYR A 48 1.18 5.96 8.02
N PHE A 49 0.85 7.13 7.48
CA PHE A 49 -0.40 7.37 6.75
C PHE A 49 -0.12 7.34 5.25
N TRP A 50 -0.99 6.66 4.51
CA TRP A 50 -0.83 6.42 3.09
C TRP A 50 -2.09 6.79 2.34
N ARG A 51 -1.93 7.45 1.20
CA ARG A 51 -3.01 7.75 0.25
C ARG A 51 -2.73 7.04 -1.06
N SER A 52 -3.67 6.24 -1.52
CA SER A 52 -3.58 5.65 -2.86
C SER A 52 -4.03 6.62 -3.94
N LEU A 53 -3.55 6.43 -5.17
CA LEU A 53 -4.02 7.22 -6.32
C LEU A 53 -5.53 7.11 -6.54
N CYS A 54 -6.14 5.97 -6.22
CA CYS A 54 -7.58 5.79 -6.34
C CYS A 54 -8.39 6.36 -5.16
N GLY A 55 -7.75 6.92 -4.13
CA GLY A 55 -8.40 7.61 -3.01
C GLY A 55 -8.66 6.75 -1.77
N ILE A 56 -8.12 5.55 -1.69
CA ILE A 56 -8.11 4.74 -0.46
C ILE A 56 -7.04 5.27 0.49
N ASP A 57 -7.43 5.48 1.75
CA ASP A 57 -6.53 5.74 2.88
C ASP A 57 -6.14 4.44 3.57
N ALA A 58 -4.88 4.36 3.98
CA ALA A 58 -4.39 3.26 4.80
C ALA A 58 -3.44 3.76 5.89
N VAL A 59 -3.34 2.99 6.97
CA VAL A 59 -2.38 3.22 8.04
C VAL A 59 -1.54 1.97 8.21
N SER A 60 -0.23 2.12 8.31
CA SER A 60 0.67 1.04 8.76
C SER A 60 1.37 1.41 10.05
N THR A 61 1.76 0.39 10.80
CA THR A 61 2.67 0.50 11.93
C THR A 61 3.83 -0.48 11.76
N ASP A 62 4.84 -0.42 12.62
CA ASP A 62 5.94 -1.39 12.59
C ASP A 62 5.43 -2.83 12.84
N LYS A 63 4.32 -3.01 13.58
CA LYS A 63 3.67 -4.32 13.78
C LYS A 63 2.64 -4.68 12.70
N MET A 64 2.17 -3.71 11.92
CA MET A 64 1.17 -3.88 10.86
C MET A 64 1.65 -3.15 9.59
N PRO A 65 2.64 -3.70 8.87
CA PRO A 65 3.31 -3.01 7.79
C PRO A 65 2.45 -2.93 6.51
N MET A 66 2.90 -2.12 5.56
CA MET A 66 2.54 -2.29 4.15
C MET A 66 3.35 -3.42 3.56
N PHE A 67 2.73 -4.25 2.74
CA PHE A 67 3.39 -5.34 2.04
C PHE A 67 3.65 -4.99 0.58
N GLU A 68 4.75 -5.53 0.05
CA GLU A 68 4.98 -5.60 -1.39
C GLU A 68 3.82 -6.34 -2.09
N PRO A 69 3.52 -6.00 -3.36
CA PRO A 69 2.30 -6.44 -4.01
C PRO A 69 2.34 -7.92 -4.42
N GLY A 70 3.54 -8.51 -4.52
CA GLY A 70 3.74 -9.88 -4.97
C GLY A 70 2.97 -10.22 -6.25
N ASN A 71 2.19 -11.29 -6.22
CA ASN A 71 1.35 -11.72 -7.35
C ASN A 71 -0.06 -11.12 -7.34
N TRP A 72 -0.36 -10.16 -6.46
CA TRP A 72 -1.68 -9.56 -6.39
C TRP A 72 -1.96 -8.69 -7.61
N ASP A 73 -3.19 -8.78 -8.11
CA ASP A 73 -3.69 -7.88 -9.13
C ASP A 73 -3.53 -6.42 -8.71
N ARG A 74 -3.00 -5.62 -9.63
CA ARG A 74 -2.94 -4.17 -9.47
C ARG A 74 -4.32 -3.54 -9.70
N CYS A 75 -4.63 -2.53 -8.91
CA CYS A 75 -5.86 -1.76 -9.05
C CYS A 75 -5.87 -1.00 -10.39
N LYS A 76 -6.81 -1.33 -11.28
CA LYS A 76 -6.96 -0.70 -12.60
C LYS A 76 -7.12 0.83 -12.54
N LYS A 77 -7.82 1.36 -11.53
CA LYS A 77 -7.97 2.82 -11.34
C LYS A 77 -6.62 3.48 -11.04
N CYS A 78 -5.77 2.84 -10.23
CA CYS A 78 -4.41 3.32 -9.96
C CYS A 78 -3.54 3.23 -11.21
N GLU A 79 -3.64 2.14 -11.98
CA GLU A 79 -2.86 1.98 -13.23
C GLU A 79 -3.19 3.09 -14.23
N GLN A 80 -4.48 3.36 -14.46
CA GLN A 80 -4.95 4.42 -15.35
C GLN A 80 -4.50 5.81 -14.90
N LYS A 81 -4.55 6.11 -13.59
CA LYS A 81 -4.09 7.41 -13.09
C LYS A 81 -2.57 7.56 -13.20
N LEU A 82 -1.82 6.48 -12.98
CA LEU A 82 -0.38 6.48 -13.10
C LEU A 82 0.05 6.68 -14.56
N SER A 83 -0.56 5.97 -15.52
CA SER A 83 -0.25 6.14 -16.95
C SER A 83 -0.56 7.55 -17.45
N ARG A 84 -1.69 8.14 -17.04
CA ARG A 84 -2.02 9.54 -17.39
C ARG A 84 -1.03 10.55 -16.84
N ARG A 85 -0.42 10.28 -15.68
CA ARG A 85 0.60 11.15 -15.06
C ARG A 85 1.98 11.02 -15.71
N SER A 86 2.29 9.86 -16.31
CA SER A 86 3.56 9.65 -17.02
C SER A 86 3.54 10.18 -18.45
N ALA A 87 2.36 10.46 -19.01
CA ALA A 87 2.16 11.02 -20.34
C ALA A 87 2.03 12.56 -20.36
N ALA A 88 2.11 13.21 -19.18
CA ALA A 88 2.06 14.66 -18.99
C ALA A 88 3.41 15.15 -18.49
#